data_AF-A0A382Z9W9-F1
#
_entry.id   AF-A0A382Z9W9-F1
#
_cell.length_a   1.000
_cell.length_b   1.000
_cell.length_c   1.000
_cell.angle_alpha   90.00
_cell.angle_beta   90.00
_cell.angle_gamma   90.00
#
_symmetry.space_group_name_H-M   'P 1'
#
loop_
_entity.id
_entity.type
_entity.pdbx_description
1 polymer ?
#
loop_
_entity_poly.entity_id
_entity_poly.type
_entity_poly.pdbx_seq_one_letter_code
_entity_poly.pdbx_strand_id
1 'polypeptide(L)'
;SEGLPGRATFDASAVSLYRRDGFDSRRLSLDGNLQIPYVDDLGNIFALTANLGVDFYNLNGFAAAGKADGDTSDNRIESRLWPVLALDWRFPFVRREGTVRQVVEPVVQLIFAPYGGNPKEIPNEDSRSLEFDDTNLFSLNRFPGNDRVESGPRANIGLKASAHGISGGHSSITVGQVFRVRDDDTFAPRTGLDDHRSDYVMALTVAPSRFLDLNHRLRLDRNKFSLRRNEIYISIGPEFLKLDTTYLALEREQTVDEL
;
A
#
# COMPACT_ATOMS: atom_id res chain seq x y z
N SER A 1 26.48 1.00 26.38
CA SER A 1 25.99 1.49 25.08
C SER A 1 24.83 0.61 24.69
N GLU A 2 23.60 1.10 24.83
CA GLU A 2 22.44 0.37 24.34
C GLU A 2 22.46 0.48 22.83
N GLY A 3 22.70 -0.63 22.13
CA GLY A 3 22.67 -0.66 20.67
C GLY A 3 21.27 -0.29 20.20
N LEU A 4 21.18 0.54 19.15
CA LEU A 4 19.90 0.83 18.50
C LEU A 4 19.23 -0.51 18.14
N PRO A 5 18.06 -0.85 18.72
CA PRO A 5 17.40 -2.11 18.40
C PRO A 5 16.76 -1.97 17.02
N GLY A 6 17.56 -2.17 15.98
CA GLY A 6 17.10 -2.30 14.61
C GLY A 6 16.59 -3.71 14.33
N ARG A 7 15.66 -3.83 13.39
CA ARG A 7 15.20 -5.12 12.86
C ARG A 7 15.71 -5.27 11.43
N ALA A 8 16.38 -6.38 11.17
CA ALA A 8 16.74 -6.79 9.83
C ALA A 8 15.91 -8.03 9.45
N THR A 9 15.32 -8.04 8.27
CA THR A 9 14.67 -9.21 7.67
C THR A 9 15.28 -9.48 6.30
N PHE A 10 15.29 -10.76 5.93
CA PHE A 10 15.78 -11.22 4.64
C PHE A 10 14.84 -12.31 4.15
N ASP A 11 14.37 -12.17 2.92
CA ASP A 11 13.42 -13.06 2.28
C ASP A 11 13.96 -13.51 0.93
N ALA A 12 13.73 -14.79 0.60
CA ALA A 12 14.10 -15.36 -0.69
C ALA A 12 12.95 -16.22 -1.20
N SER A 13 12.58 -16.07 -2.48
CA SER A 13 11.53 -16.85 -3.10
C SER A 13 11.91 -17.31 -4.50
N ALA A 14 11.43 -18.48 -4.90
CA ALA A 14 11.61 -19.02 -6.24
C ALA A 14 10.28 -19.54 -6.78
N VAL A 15 9.95 -19.21 -8.03
CA VAL A 15 8.72 -19.61 -8.71
C VAL A 15 9.09 -20.18 -10.08
N SER A 16 8.43 -21.25 -10.49
CA SER A 16 8.52 -21.81 -11.84
C SER A 16 7.12 -22.11 -12.35
N LEU A 17 6.74 -21.50 -13.46
CA LEU A 17 5.42 -21.60 -14.07
C LEU A 17 5.56 -22.10 -15.50
N TYR A 18 4.84 -23.18 -15.80
CA TYR A 18 4.79 -23.80 -17.12
C TYR A 18 3.37 -23.74 -17.66
N ARG A 19 3.21 -23.37 -18.93
CA ARG A 19 1.89 -23.27 -19.56
C ARG A 19 1.82 -24.07 -20.84
N ARG A 20 0.62 -24.55 -21.15
CA ARG A 20 0.33 -25.19 -22.45
C ARG A 20 0.21 -24.14 -23.57
N ASP A 21 -0.42 -23.02 -23.24
CA ASP A 21 -0.60 -21.86 -24.11
C ASP A 21 -0.07 -20.62 -23.37
N GLY A 22 0.82 -19.85 -24.02
CA GLY A 22 1.51 -18.69 -23.44
C GLY A 22 3.00 -18.93 -23.22
N PHE A 23 3.62 -18.14 -22.34
CA PHE A 23 5.04 -18.21 -22.02
C PHE A 23 5.29 -18.92 -20.68
N ASP A 24 6.45 -19.57 -20.60
CA ASP A 24 6.96 -20.13 -19.35
C ASP A 24 7.78 -19.07 -18.60
N SER A 25 7.69 -19.06 -17.28
CA SER A 25 8.43 -18.12 -16.44
C SER A 25 9.07 -18.80 -15.24
N ARG A 26 10.31 -18.42 -14.96
CA ARG A 26 11.02 -18.79 -13.74
C ARG A 26 11.52 -17.52 -13.09
N ARG A 27 11.27 -17.35 -11.80
CA ARG A 27 11.69 -16.19 -11.02
C ARG A 27 12.47 -16.64 -9.79
N LEU A 28 13.57 -15.95 -9.49
CA LEU A 28 14.23 -15.94 -8.19
C LEU A 28 14.20 -14.50 -7.67
N SER A 29 13.68 -14.31 -6.47
CA SER A 29 13.60 -13.00 -5.80
C SER A 29 14.32 -13.05 -4.47
N LEU A 30 15.12 -12.02 -4.19
CA LEU A 30 15.82 -11.81 -2.93
C LEU A 30 15.45 -10.42 -2.41
N ASP A 31 15.06 -10.31 -1.15
CA ASP A 31 14.70 -9.04 -0.51
C ASP A 31 15.41 -8.92 0.85
N GLY A 32 16.02 -7.77 1.09
CA GLY A 32 16.57 -7.40 2.38
C GLY A 32 15.91 -6.12 2.89
N ASN A 33 15.51 -6.10 4.17
CA ASN A 33 14.94 -4.92 4.82
C ASN A 33 15.63 -4.67 6.16
N LEU A 34 16.03 -3.43 6.40
CA LEU A 34 16.58 -2.95 7.67
C LEU A 34 15.72 -1.79 8.16
N GLN A 35 15.22 -1.87 9.38
CA GLN A 35 14.45 -0.81 10.02
C GLN A 35 15.09 -0.43 11.35
N ILE A 36 15.34 0.86 11.54
CA ILE A 36 15.96 1.42 12.75
C ILE A 36 14.99 2.43 13.36
N PRO A 37 14.30 2.08 14.46
CA PRO A 37 13.43 3.01 15.17
C PRO A 37 14.24 3.95 16.07
N TYR A 38 13.75 5.17 16.25
CA TYR A 38 14.27 6.16 17.18
C TYR A 38 13.11 6.96 17.79
N VAL A 39 13.13 7.16 19.11
CA VAL A 39 12.16 7.99 19.81
C VAL A 39 12.94 9.12 20.46
N ASP A 40 12.51 10.35 20.23
CA ASP A 40 13.15 11.52 20.83
C ASP A 40 12.53 11.90 22.18
N ASP A 41 13.16 12.86 22.87
CA ASP A 41 12.72 13.33 24.20
C ASP A 41 11.38 14.08 24.17
N LEU A 42 10.93 14.52 22.99
CA LEU A 42 9.65 15.20 22.78
C LEU A 42 8.51 14.21 22.51
N GLY A 43 8.80 12.92 22.38
CA GLY A 43 7.83 11.86 22.10
C GLY A 43 7.55 11.65 20.61
N ASN A 44 8.35 12.24 19.72
CA ASN A 44 8.30 11.91 18.29
C ASN A 44 8.86 10.49 18.09
N ILE A 45 8.26 9.77 17.17
CA ILE A 45 8.69 8.44 16.76
C ILE A 45 9.18 8.55 15.32
N PHE A 46 10.45 8.22 15.11
CA PHE A 46 11.09 8.12 13.81
C PHE A 46 11.42 6.66 13.50
N ALA A 47 11.37 6.28 12.22
CA ALA A 47 11.95 5.03 11.76
C ALA A 47 12.64 5.24 10.41
N LEU A 48 13.92 4.87 10.35
CA LEU A 48 14.68 4.81 9.11
C LEU A 48 14.59 3.38 8.57
N THR A 49 14.08 3.23 7.35
CA THR A 49 14.01 1.93 6.67
C THR A 49 14.85 1.96 5.40
N ALA A 50 15.74 0.98 5.25
CA ALA A 50 16.47 0.71 4.01
C ALA A 50 16.04 -0.68 3.51
N ASN A 51 15.59 -0.75 2.26
CA ASN A 51 15.21 -1.98 1.60
C ASN A 51 15.95 -2.12 0.27
N LEU A 52 16.32 -3.35 -0.05
CA LEU A 52 17.00 -3.71 -1.28
C LEU A 52 16.46 -5.05 -1.75
N GLY A 53 15.77 -5.03 -2.89
CA GLY A 53 15.36 -6.27 -3.53
C GLY A 53 15.96 -6.46 -4.92
N VAL A 54 16.12 -7.72 -5.29
CA VAL A 54 16.71 -8.18 -6.54
C VAL A 54 15.88 -9.33 -7.08
N ASP A 55 15.47 -9.24 -8.34
CA ASP A 55 14.79 -10.32 -9.04
C ASP A 55 15.60 -10.78 -10.26
N PHE A 56 15.54 -12.07 -10.54
CA PHE A 56 16.07 -12.69 -11.74
C PHE A 56 14.96 -13.50 -12.40
N TYR A 57 14.73 -13.25 -13.68
CA TYR A 57 13.71 -13.90 -14.48
C TYR A 57 14.36 -14.68 -15.63
N ASN A 58 13.83 -15.87 -15.89
CA ASN A 58 14.07 -16.60 -17.12
C ASN A 58 12.71 -16.86 -17.78
N LEU A 59 12.52 -16.30 -18.96
CA LEU A 59 11.26 -16.28 -19.70
C LEU A 59 11.45 -17.03 -21.01
N ASN A 60 10.53 -17.92 -21.35
CA ASN A 60 10.58 -18.66 -22.61
C ASN A 60 9.30 -18.49 -23.40
N GLY A 61 9.41 -18.09 -24.68
CA GLY A 61 8.25 -17.78 -25.52
C GLY A 61 7.55 -16.46 -25.15
N PHE A 62 8.21 -15.55 -24.43
CA PHE A 62 7.62 -14.28 -24.00
C PHE A 62 7.77 -13.19 -25.07
N ALA A 63 6.66 -12.54 -25.42
CA ALA A 63 6.62 -11.33 -26.24
C ALA A 63 6.35 -10.11 -25.34
N ALA A 64 7.23 -9.10 -25.39
CA ALA A 64 7.07 -7.88 -24.60
C ALA A 64 5.93 -6.99 -25.14
N ALA A 65 5.29 -6.21 -24.28
CA ALA A 65 4.23 -5.30 -24.69
C ALA A 65 4.69 -4.28 -25.75
N GLY A 66 3.91 -4.13 -26.82
CA GLY A 66 4.22 -3.24 -27.97
C GLY A 66 4.99 -3.89 -29.12
N LYS A 67 5.25 -5.20 -29.06
CA LYS A 67 5.83 -6.00 -30.15
C LYS A 67 4.72 -6.63 -31.02
N ALA A 68 5.01 -6.87 -32.30
CA ALA A 68 4.09 -7.55 -33.21
C ALA A 68 3.80 -8.98 -32.74
N ASP A 69 2.58 -9.46 -32.98
CA ASP A 69 2.16 -10.83 -32.65
C ASP A 69 3.12 -11.85 -33.30
N GLY A 70 3.75 -12.70 -32.47
CA GLY A 70 4.77 -13.67 -32.90
C GLY A 70 6.25 -13.26 -32.74
N ASP A 71 6.58 -12.04 -32.31
CA ASP A 71 7.97 -11.66 -31.94
C ASP A 71 8.29 -12.11 -30.51
N THR A 72 8.27 -13.44 -30.30
CA THR A 72 8.59 -14.09 -29.02
C THR A 72 10.07 -14.40 -28.94
N SER A 73 10.68 -14.10 -27.79
CA SER A 73 12.05 -14.55 -27.50
C SER A 73 12.01 -15.92 -26.84
N ASP A 74 12.70 -16.88 -27.46
CA ASP A 74 13.07 -18.12 -26.79
C ASP A 74 14.21 -17.83 -25.82
N ASN A 75 14.03 -18.20 -24.55
CA ASN A 75 15.03 -18.08 -23.48
C ASN A 75 15.60 -16.66 -23.23
N ARG A 76 14.77 -15.76 -22.72
CA ARG A 76 15.14 -14.41 -22.26
C ARG A 76 15.48 -14.39 -20.78
N ILE A 77 16.54 -13.67 -20.42
CA ILE A 77 16.94 -13.44 -19.03
C ILE A 77 16.76 -11.97 -18.72
N GLU A 78 16.02 -11.67 -17.66
CA GLU A 78 15.83 -10.30 -17.17
C GLU A 78 16.21 -10.23 -15.70
N SER A 79 16.59 -9.05 -15.25
CA SER A 79 16.83 -8.79 -13.84
C SER A 79 16.29 -7.44 -13.43
N ARG A 80 15.95 -7.32 -12.15
CA ARG A 80 15.49 -6.09 -11.54
C ARG A 80 16.22 -5.86 -10.24
N LEU A 81 16.61 -4.60 -10.02
CA LEU A 81 17.14 -4.09 -8.76
C LEU A 81 16.22 -2.97 -8.29
N TRP A 82 15.73 -3.04 -7.05
CA TRP A 82 14.85 -2.00 -6.50
C TRP A 82 15.29 -1.62 -5.08
N PRO A 83 16.09 -0.55 -4.94
CA PRO A 83 16.47 0.01 -3.66
C PRO A 83 15.42 1.03 -3.18
N VAL A 84 15.10 1.01 -1.89
CA VAL A 84 14.20 1.96 -1.24
C VAL A 84 14.81 2.46 0.06
N LEU A 85 14.78 3.77 0.28
CA LEU A 85 15.08 4.39 1.57
C LEU A 85 13.86 5.16 2.05
N ALA A 86 13.44 4.96 3.29
CA ALA A 86 12.27 5.63 3.85
C ALA A 86 12.56 6.18 5.25
N LEU A 87 11.95 7.33 5.54
CA LEU A 87 11.92 7.95 6.86
C LEU A 87 10.47 8.16 7.27
N ASP A 88 10.02 7.37 8.25
CA ASP A 88 8.75 7.54 8.92
C ASP A 88 8.90 8.51 10.09
N TRP A 89 7.96 9.45 10.22
CA TRP A 89 7.78 10.31 11.38
C TRP A 89 6.32 10.22 11.86
N ARG A 90 6.16 10.04 13.16
CA ARG A 90 4.86 10.01 13.85
C ARG A 90 4.94 10.83 15.12
N PHE A 91 3.88 11.56 15.44
CA PHE A 91 3.84 12.35 16.67
C PHE A 91 2.52 12.14 17.44
N PRO A 92 2.43 11.12 18.31
CA PRO A 92 1.18 10.76 18.97
C PRO A 92 0.87 11.66 20.18
N PHE A 93 -0.21 12.44 20.09
CA PHE A 93 -0.80 13.18 21.20
C PHE A 93 -1.81 12.31 21.95
N VAL A 94 -1.55 12.04 23.23
CA VAL A 94 -2.42 11.18 24.06
C VAL A 94 -3.13 12.03 25.11
N ARG A 95 -4.45 11.92 25.16
CA ARG A 95 -5.29 12.54 26.19
C ARG A 95 -6.14 11.47 26.86
N ARG A 96 -6.34 11.58 28.17
CA ARG A 96 -7.34 10.79 28.91
C ARG A 96 -8.44 11.72 29.40
N GLU A 97 -9.67 11.33 29.17
CA GLU A 97 -10.87 12.03 29.64
C GLU A 97 -11.82 11.02 30.28
N GLY A 98 -11.91 11.05 31.61
CA GLY A 98 -12.65 10.06 32.38
C GLY A 98 -12.19 8.62 32.09
N THR A 99 -13.08 7.82 31.51
CA THR A 99 -12.88 6.40 31.16
C THR A 99 -12.41 6.19 29.71
N VAL A 100 -12.21 7.27 28.94
CA VAL A 100 -11.81 7.23 27.53
C VAL A 100 -10.38 7.72 27.37
N ARG A 101 -9.59 6.98 26.59
CA ARG A 101 -8.27 7.38 26.12
C ARG A 101 -8.36 7.75 24.64
N GLN A 102 -7.89 8.93 24.29
CA GLN A 102 -7.83 9.45 22.93
C GLN A 102 -6.38 9.55 22.48
N VAL A 103 -6.12 9.24 21.21
CA VAL A 103 -4.83 9.43 20.56
C VAL A 103 -5.08 10.16 19.25
N VAL A 104 -4.29 11.20 18.96
CA VAL A 104 -4.25 11.86 17.66
C VAL A 104 -2.80 11.84 17.20
N GLU A 105 -2.53 11.30 16.03
CA GLU A 105 -1.20 11.03 15.50
C GLU A 105 -1.12 11.51 14.06
N PRO A 106 -0.53 12.70 13.79
CA PRO A 106 0.01 13.00 12.47
C PRO A 106 1.10 11.99 12.09
N VAL A 107 1.07 11.58 10.83
CA VAL A 107 2.02 10.64 10.23
C VAL A 107 2.54 11.22 8.92
N VAL A 108 3.86 11.24 8.77
CA VAL A 108 4.54 11.57 7.52
C VAL A 108 5.55 10.48 7.22
N GLN A 109 5.53 9.96 6.00
CA GLN A 109 6.53 8.99 5.53
C GLN A 109 7.14 9.52 4.25
N LEU A 110 8.44 9.81 4.29
CA LEU A 110 9.22 10.23 3.13
C LEU A 110 9.90 9.00 2.54
N ILE A 111 9.73 8.77 1.25
CA ILE A 111 10.29 7.61 0.55
C ILE A 111 11.12 8.10 -0.62
N PHE A 112 12.34 7.57 -0.72
CA PHE A 112 13.27 7.78 -1.81
C PHE A 112 13.46 6.44 -2.50
N ALA A 113 12.96 6.37 -3.73
CA ALA A 113 13.15 5.24 -4.63
C ALA A 113 13.51 5.79 -6.03
N PRO A 114 14.32 5.07 -6.82
CA PRO A 114 14.55 5.45 -8.20
C PRO A 114 13.24 5.34 -9.01
N TYR A 115 13.15 6.10 -10.11
CA TYR A 115 12.11 5.88 -11.09
C TYR A 115 12.41 4.64 -11.93
N GLY A 116 11.36 3.96 -12.39
CA GLY A 116 11.48 2.71 -13.15
C GLY A 116 11.41 1.47 -12.26
N GLY A 117 12.08 0.39 -12.68
CA GLY A 117 11.98 -0.92 -12.01
C GLY A 117 10.81 -1.77 -12.50
N ASN A 118 10.11 -1.36 -13.55
CA ASN A 118 9.06 -2.18 -14.18
C ASN A 118 9.29 -2.25 -15.70
N PRO A 119 10.42 -2.82 -16.16
CA PRO A 119 10.69 -2.97 -17.59
C PRO A 119 9.58 -3.76 -18.27
N LYS A 120 9.23 -3.42 -19.52
CA LYS A 120 8.18 -4.11 -20.31
C LYS A 120 8.52 -5.57 -20.59
N GLU A 121 9.79 -5.91 -20.39
CA GLU A 121 10.38 -7.22 -20.51
C GLU A 121 10.10 -8.12 -19.30
N ILE A 122 9.63 -7.57 -18.18
CA ILE A 122 9.15 -8.35 -17.03
C ILE A 122 7.61 -8.44 -17.10
N PRO A 123 7.04 -9.66 -17.19
CA PRO A 123 5.60 -9.84 -17.26
C PRO A 123 4.92 -9.47 -15.94
N ASN A 124 3.69 -8.98 -16.05
CA ASN A 124 2.80 -8.77 -14.90
C ASN A 124 1.85 -9.97 -14.76
N GLU A 125 2.17 -10.91 -13.88
CA GLU A 125 1.34 -12.10 -13.61
C GLU A 125 0.41 -11.87 -12.41
N ASP A 126 0.90 -11.23 -11.34
CA ASP A 126 0.21 -11.12 -10.05
C ASP A 126 -0.06 -9.69 -9.55
N SER A 127 0.51 -8.65 -10.17
CA SER A 127 0.36 -7.25 -9.73
C SER A 127 -0.71 -6.44 -10.48
N ARG A 128 -1.83 -7.07 -10.85
CA ARG A 128 -2.81 -6.48 -11.80
C ARG A 128 -3.92 -5.62 -11.17
N SER A 129 -4.29 -5.90 -9.93
CA SER A 129 -5.40 -5.24 -9.23
C SER A 129 -4.89 -4.46 -8.03
N LEU A 130 -4.28 -3.31 -8.31
CA LEU A 130 -3.97 -2.35 -7.26
C LEU A 130 -5.21 -1.51 -6.97
N GLU A 131 -5.66 -1.53 -5.73
CA GLU A 131 -6.68 -0.62 -5.23
C GLU A 131 -6.07 0.29 -4.16
N PHE A 132 -6.10 1.60 -4.38
CA PHE A 132 -5.59 2.56 -3.40
C PHE A 132 -6.65 2.86 -2.33
N ASP A 133 -6.30 2.65 -1.05
CA ASP A 133 -7.15 2.91 0.11
C ASP A 133 -6.33 3.21 1.39
N ASP A 134 -6.99 3.23 2.55
CA ASP A 134 -6.34 3.50 3.83
C ASP A 134 -5.31 2.43 4.25
N THR A 135 -5.50 1.19 3.81
CA THR A 135 -4.70 0.04 4.24
C THR A 135 -3.30 0.06 3.64
N ASN A 136 -3.14 0.67 2.47
CA ASN A 136 -1.86 0.81 1.78
C ASN A 136 -1.36 2.26 1.70
N LEU A 137 -2.02 3.19 2.40
CA LEU A 137 -1.65 4.61 2.45
C LEU A 137 -0.19 4.84 2.89
N PHE A 138 0.34 4.02 3.80
CA PHE A 138 1.71 4.14 4.34
C PHE A 138 2.62 2.96 3.94
N SER A 139 2.30 2.28 2.83
CA SER A 139 3.10 1.16 2.32
C SER A 139 4.34 1.64 1.54
N LEU A 140 5.45 0.91 1.68
CA LEU A 140 6.67 1.12 0.89
C LEU A 140 6.55 0.59 -0.55
N ASN A 141 5.66 -0.37 -0.78
CA ASN A 141 5.25 -0.81 -2.10
C ASN A 141 3.74 -1.09 -2.04
N ARG A 142 2.95 -0.49 -2.93
CA ARG A 142 1.50 -0.68 -2.97
C ARG A 142 1.08 -1.81 -3.90
N PHE A 143 1.93 -2.22 -4.84
CA PHE A 143 1.58 -3.31 -5.74
C PHE A 143 1.38 -4.61 -4.98
N PRO A 144 0.31 -5.36 -5.28
CA PRO A 144 0.17 -6.71 -4.77
C PRO A 144 1.19 -7.62 -5.49
N GLY A 145 1.68 -8.63 -4.77
CA GLY A 145 2.65 -9.57 -5.32
C GLY A 145 4.03 -8.95 -5.52
N ASN A 146 4.80 -9.56 -6.42
CA ASN A 146 6.23 -9.24 -6.60
C ASN A 146 6.54 -8.84 -8.04
N ASP A 147 5.59 -8.81 -8.97
CA ASP A 147 5.87 -8.50 -10.38
C ASP A 147 6.02 -7.00 -10.65
N ARG A 148 5.43 -6.14 -9.82
CA ARG A 148 5.56 -4.68 -9.92
C ARG A 148 6.10 -4.07 -8.62
N VAL A 149 6.92 -3.04 -8.78
CA VAL A 149 7.47 -2.24 -7.67
C VAL A 149 7.06 -0.79 -7.83
N GLU A 150 6.66 -0.16 -6.72
CA GLU A 150 6.32 1.25 -6.74
C GLU A 150 7.57 2.13 -6.88
N SER A 151 7.62 2.91 -7.97
CA SER A 151 8.76 3.74 -8.31
C SER A 151 8.71 5.13 -7.69
N GLY A 152 9.86 5.80 -7.70
CA GLY A 152 9.96 7.24 -7.53
C GLY A 152 9.92 7.76 -6.09
N PRO A 153 10.48 8.97 -5.85
CA PRO A 153 10.39 9.65 -4.56
C PRO A 153 8.98 10.18 -4.29
N ARG A 154 8.54 10.07 -3.03
CA ARG A 154 7.19 10.45 -2.60
C ARG A 154 7.10 10.73 -1.11
N ALA A 155 6.03 11.39 -0.70
CA ALA A 155 5.65 11.62 0.68
C ALA A 155 4.22 11.13 0.92
N ASN A 156 4.03 10.21 1.86
CA ASN A 156 2.72 9.79 2.34
C ASN A 156 2.40 10.60 3.59
N ILE A 157 1.28 11.33 3.59
CA ILE A 157 0.90 12.22 4.69
C ILE A 157 -0.51 11.86 5.14
N GLY A 158 -0.70 11.75 6.45
CA GLY A 158 -2.04 11.54 7.00
C GLY A 158 -2.16 11.83 8.48
N LEU A 159 -3.38 11.69 8.95
CA LEU A 159 -3.76 11.82 10.35
C LEU A 159 -4.47 10.54 10.77
N LYS A 160 -4.05 9.98 11.91
CA LYS A 160 -4.76 8.91 12.60
C LYS A 160 -5.31 9.46 13.90
N ALA A 161 -6.56 9.16 14.21
CA ALA A 161 -7.11 9.42 15.53
C ALA A 161 -7.86 8.20 16.04
N SER A 162 -7.78 7.93 17.34
CA SER A 162 -8.49 6.84 17.97
C SER A 162 -9.00 7.22 19.35
N ALA A 163 -10.09 6.58 19.74
CA ALA A 163 -10.64 6.63 21.08
C ALA A 163 -10.86 5.18 21.57
N HIS A 164 -10.50 4.93 22.82
CA HIS A 164 -10.64 3.63 23.47
C HIS A 164 -11.29 3.82 24.84
N GLY A 165 -12.46 3.24 25.05
CA GLY A 165 -13.16 3.21 26.32
C GLY A 165 -12.74 2.00 27.16
N ILE A 166 -12.68 2.16 28.48
CA ILE A 166 -12.31 1.08 29.41
C ILE A 166 -13.27 -0.12 29.37
N SER A 167 -14.51 0.10 28.92
CA SER A 167 -15.54 -0.93 28.74
C SER A 167 -15.41 -1.73 27.43
N GLY A 168 -14.33 -1.50 26.66
CA GLY A 168 -14.04 -2.22 25.42
C GLY A 168 -14.50 -1.52 24.14
N GLY A 169 -15.15 -0.35 24.24
CA GLY A 169 -15.53 0.44 23.07
C GLY A 169 -14.31 1.05 22.37
N HIS A 170 -14.35 1.11 21.04
CA HIS A 170 -13.30 1.69 20.21
C HIS A 170 -13.88 2.51 19.07
N SER A 171 -13.21 3.59 18.71
CA SER A 171 -13.43 4.27 17.44
C SER A 171 -12.10 4.73 16.87
N SER A 172 -11.95 4.72 15.57
CA SER A 172 -10.74 5.21 14.90
C SER A 172 -11.08 5.86 13.58
N ILE A 173 -10.23 6.79 13.17
CA ILE A 173 -10.27 7.40 11.85
C ILE A 173 -8.85 7.52 11.32
N THR A 174 -8.67 7.19 10.05
CA THR A 174 -7.45 7.47 9.28
C THR A 174 -7.85 8.29 8.07
N VAL A 175 -7.12 9.36 7.80
CA VAL A 175 -7.24 10.15 6.58
C VAL A 175 -5.86 10.45 6.02
N GLY A 176 -5.73 10.50 4.70
CA GLY A 176 -4.46 10.91 4.11
C GLY A 176 -4.42 10.95 2.60
N GLN A 177 -3.23 11.28 2.12
CA GLN A 177 -2.92 11.50 0.72
C GLN A 177 -1.42 11.25 0.47
N VAL A 178 -1.08 10.88 -0.76
CA VAL A 178 0.28 10.70 -1.25
C VAL A 178 0.65 11.86 -2.18
N PHE A 179 1.87 12.34 -2.05
CA PHE A 179 2.44 13.37 -2.89
C PHE A 179 3.69 12.82 -3.57
N ARG A 180 3.79 12.98 -4.88
CA ARG A 180 4.95 12.61 -5.69
C ARG A 180 5.61 13.86 -6.24
N VAL A 181 6.89 13.73 -6.58
CA VAL A 181 7.66 14.81 -7.21
C VAL A 181 7.21 15.06 -8.66
N ARG A 182 6.74 14.02 -9.35
CA ARG A 182 6.19 14.07 -10.71
C ARG A 182 5.18 12.94 -10.91
N ASP A 183 4.41 13.05 -11.98
CA ASP A 183 3.49 12.01 -12.44
C ASP A 183 4.25 10.69 -12.68
N ASP A 184 3.62 9.58 -12.32
CA ASP A 184 4.25 8.26 -12.32
C ASP A 184 3.48 7.34 -13.26
N ASP A 185 4.15 6.90 -14.32
CA ASP A 185 3.62 5.97 -15.32
C ASP A 185 3.54 4.53 -14.80
N THR A 186 3.99 4.29 -13.56
CA THR A 186 3.87 2.99 -12.90
C THR A 186 2.41 2.62 -12.61
N PHE A 187 1.52 3.61 -12.46
CA PHE A 187 0.11 3.39 -12.11
C PHE A 187 -0.82 3.60 -13.30
N ALA A 188 -1.76 2.66 -13.49
CA ALA A 188 -2.83 2.84 -14.47
C ALA A 188 -3.70 4.07 -14.14
N PRO A 189 -4.28 4.73 -15.17
CA PRO A 189 -5.20 5.82 -14.93
C PRO A 189 -6.36 5.38 -14.05
N ARG A 190 -6.87 6.31 -13.21
CA ARG A 190 -8.00 6.07 -12.29
C ARG A 190 -7.74 5.11 -11.13
N THR A 191 -6.50 4.65 -10.92
CA THR A 191 -6.09 3.98 -9.67
C THR A 191 -6.11 4.91 -8.46
N GLY A 192 -6.18 6.23 -8.69
CA GLY A 192 -6.05 7.25 -7.66
C GLY A 192 -4.59 7.56 -7.34
N LEU A 193 -3.61 7.00 -8.06
CA LEU A 193 -2.16 7.19 -7.86
C LEU A 193 -1.42 7.67 -9.14
N ASP A 194 -2.14 7.84 -10.22
CA ASP A 194 -1.72 8.17 -11.60
C ASP A 194 -1.27 9.62 -11.82
N ASP A 195 -1.09 10.41 -10.76
CA ASP A 195 -0.80 11.84 -10.81
C ASP A 195 0.20 12.20 -9.68
N HIS A 196 0.75 13.41 -9.71
CA HIS A 196 1.66 13.93 -8.68
C HIS A 196 1.02 14.04 -7.28
N ARG A 197 -0.31 13.90 -7.18
CA ARG A 197 -1.06 13.75 -5.92
C ARG A 197 -1.97 12.55 -6.03
N SER A 198 -2.14 11.79 -4.95
CA SER A 198 -3.17 10.75 -4.93
C SER A 198 -4.56 11.33 -4.71
N ASP A 199 -5.57 10.48 -4.90
CA ASP A 199 -6.89 10.69 -4.32
C ASP A 199 -6.80 10.78 -2.79
N TYR A 200 -7.83 11.34 -2.15
CA TYR A 200 -7.96 11.34 -0.70
C TYR A 200 -8.56 10.03 -0.24
N VAL A 201 -7.98 9.42 0.79
CA VAL A 201 -8.52 8.21 1.42
C VAL A 201 -8.94 8.49 2.85
N MET A 202 -10.04 7.86 3.28
CA MET A 202 -10.52 7.87 4.65
C MET A 202 -11.02 6.49 5.04
N ALA A 203 -10.70 6.07 6.26
CA ALA A 203 -11.34 4.95 6.93
C ALA A 203 -11.78 5.35 8.34
N LEU A 204 -13.02 5.02 8.69
CA LEU A 204 -13.65 5.29 9.97
C LEU A 204 -14.20 3.97 10.53
N THR A 205 -13.84 3.66 11.77
CA THR A 205 -14.44 2.58 12.54
C THR A 205 -15.09 3.16 13.78
N VAL A 206 -16.35 2.79 14.06
CA VAL A 206 -17.09 3.21 15.25
C VAL A 206 -17.75 1.99 15.87
N ALA A 207 -17.14 1.50 16.95
CA ALA A 207 -17.58 0.36 17.72
C ALA A 207 -17.62 0.69 19.23
N PRO A 208 -18.53 1.57 19.68
CA PRO A 208 -18.56 2.05 21.07
C PRO A 208 -18.98 0.97 22.08
N SER A 209 -19.57 -0.14 21.61
CA SER A 209 -19.96 -1.29 22.42
C SER A 209 -20.08 -2.54 21.54
N ARG A 210 -20.31 -3.72 22.13
CA ARG A 210 -20.57 -4.96 21.39
C ARG A 210 -21.83 -4.96 20.50
N PHE A 211 -22.67 -3.94 20.61
CA PHE A 211 -23.96 -3.85 19.92
C PHE A 211 -23.92 -3.04 18.64
N LEU A 212 -22.81 -2.35 18.34
CA LEU A 212 -22.66 -1.53 17.15
C LEU A 212 -21.23 -1.68 16.64
N ASP A 213 -21.10 -2.01 15.37
CA ASP A 213 -19.85 -1.98 14.62
C ASP A 213 -20.13 -1.32 13.26
N LEU A 214 -19.62 -0.11 13.10
CA LEU A 214 -19.70 0.64 11.84
C LEU A 214 -18.30 0.79 11.26
N ASN A 215 -18.14 0.42 10.00
CA ASN A 215 -16.94 0.64 9.21
C ASN A 215 -17.32 1.44 7.97
N HIS A 216 -16.64 2.56 7.74
CA HIS A 216 -16.86 3.41 6.59
C HIS A 216 -15.53 3.71 5.92
N ARG A 217 -15.38 3.31 4.66
CA ARG A 217 -14.21 3.62 3.83
C ARG A 217 -14.62 4.49 2.66
N LEU A 218 -13.76 5.44 2.32
CA LEU A 218 -14.04 6.47 1.33
C LEU A 218 -12.78 6.77 0.52
N ARG A 219 -12.94 6.91 -0.80
CA ARG A 219 -11.94 7.53 -1.67
C ARG A 219 -12.56 8.64 -2.49
N LEU A 220 -11.94 9.82 -2.47
CA LEU A 220 -12.40 11.02 -3.17
C LEU A 220 -11.36 11.48 -4.18
N ASP A 221 -11.83 11.88 -5.37
CA ASP A 221 -10.98 12.43 -6.43
C ASP A 221 -10.15 13.61 -5.93
N ARG A 222 -8.86 13.60 -6.24
CA ARG A 222 -7.88 14.62 -5.82
C ARG A 222 -8.24 16.06 -6.23
N ASN A 223 -9.01 16.26 -7.30
CA ASN A 223 -9.29 17.57 -7.89
C ASN A 223 -10.72 18.04 -7.64
N LYS A 224 -11.71 17.16 -7.83
CA LYS A 224 -13.15 17.49 -7.77
C LYS A 224 -13.84 17.01 -6.50
N PHE A 225 -13.15 16.25 -5.65
CA PHE A 225 -13.75 15.56 -4.50
C PHE A 225 -14.95 14.67 -4.86
N SER A 226 -15.06 14.27 -6.13
CA SER A 226 -16.08 13.31 -6.55
C SER A 226 -15.81 11.95 -5.92
N LEU A 227 -16.88 11.29 -5.52
CA LEU A 227 -16.83 9.97 -4.90
C LEU A 227 -16.26 8.94 -5.90
N ARG A 228 -15.11 8.36 -5.59
CA ARG A 228 -14.51 7.25 -6.36
C ARG A 228 -14.87 5.90 -5.75
N ARG A 229 -14.87 5.84 -4.41
CA ARG A 229 -15.23 4.64 -3.62
C ARG A 229 -15.94 5.04 -2.34
N ASN A 230 -16.97 4.29 -1.98
CA ASN A 230 -17.70 4.43 -0.72
C ASN A 230 -18.21 3.08 -0.25
N GLU A 231 -17.68 2.62 0.87
CA GLU A 231 -18.02 1.35 1.48
C GLU A 231 -18.51 1.60 2.90
N ILE A 232 -19.74 1.20 3.18
CA ILE A 232 -20.31 1.30 4.52
C ILE A 232 -20.74 -0.09 4.94
N TYR A 233 -20.19 -0.57 6.04
CA TYR A 233 -20.61 -1.78 6.72
C TYR A 233 -21.13 -1.40 8.11
N ILE A 234 -22.29 -1.92 8.46
CA ILE A 234 -22.93 -1.69 9.76
C ILE A 234 -23.44 -3.02 10.29
N SER A 235 -22.98 -3.40 11.47
CA SER A 235 -23.55 -4.48 12.28
C SER A 235 -24.15 -3.87 13.54
N ILE A 236 -25.44 -4.12 13.80
CA ILE A 236 -26.14 -3.56 14.95
C ILE A 236 -27.03 -4.59 15.64
N GLY A 237 -27.05 -4.57 16.97
CA GLY A 237 -27.92 -5.39 17.81
C GLY A 237 -27.17 -6.37 18.73
N PRO A 238 -27.90 -7.00 19.68
CA PRO A 238 -27.35 -8.01 20.59
C PRO A 238 -27.04 -9.33 19.88
N GLU A 239 -26.28 -10.21 20.53
CA GLU A 239 -25.87 -11.51 19.95
C GLU A 239 -27.06 -12.39 19.50
N PHE A 240 -28.21 -12.29 20.17
CA PHE A 240 -29.41 -13.05 19.81
C PHE A 240 -30.19 -12.45 18.63
N LEU A 241 -29.92 -11.21 18.24
CA LEU A 241 -30.57 -10.53 17.13
C LEU A 241 -29.63 -9.45 16.57
N LYS A 242 -28.88 -9.81 15.53
CA LYS A 242 -28.02 -8.88 14.78
C LYS A 242 -28.65 -8.54 13.44
N LEU A 243 -28.49 -7.29 13.05
CA LEU A 243 -28.78 -6.77 11.73
C LEU A 243 -27.48 -6.30 11.10
N ASP A 244 -27.13 -6.88 9.96
CA ASP A 244 -25.96 -6.52 9.17
C ASP A 244 -26.39 -5.82 7.88
N THR A 245 -25.74 -4.72 7.53
CA THR A 245 -26.03 -3.92 6.34
C THR A 245 -24.72 -3.49 5.69
N THR A 246 -24.64 -3.70 4.37
CA THR A 246 -23.49 -3.31 3.57
C THR A 246 -23.95 -2.46 2.40
N TYR A 247 -23.26 -1.36 2.16
CA TYR A 247 -23.39 -0.50 0.99
C TYR A 247 -22.03 -0.38 0.31
N LEU A 248 -22.01 -0.55 -1.01
CA LEU A 248 -20.81 -0.47 -1.83
C LEU A 248 -21.11 0.34 -3.08
N ALA A 249 -20.36 1.43 -3.27
CA ALA A 249 -20.35 2.21 -4.49
C ALA A 249 -18.91 2.37 -4.98
N LEU A 250 -18.65 1.89 -6.19
CA LEU A 250 -17.34 1.88 -6.83
C LEU A 250 -17.44 2.52 -8.22
N GLU A 251 -16.50 3.38 -8.54
CA GLU A 251 -16.26 3.82 -9.91
C GLU A 251 -15.24 2.89 -10.58
N ARG A 252 -15.38 2.66 -11.90
CA ARG A 252 -14.55 1.71 -12.63
C ARG A 252 -13.10 2.21 -12.74
N GLU A 253 -12.18 1.42 -12.21
CA GLU A 253 -10.72 1.58 -12.36
C GLU A 253 -10.20 0.87 -13.61
N GLN A 254 -9.05 1.30 -14.14
CA GLN A 254 -8.31 0.60 -15.20
C GLN A 254 -7.18 -0.22 -14.59
N THR A 255 -6.85 -1.35 -15.20
CA THR A 255 -5.75 -2.21 -14.77
C THR A 255 -4.45 -1.81 -15.46
N VAL A 256 -3.31 -2.18 -14.86
CA VAL A 256 -1.95 -1.84 -15.30
C VAL A 256 -1.61 -2.34 -16.71
N ASP A 257 -2.38 -3.29 -17.26
CA ASP A 257 -2.19 -3.84 -18.60
C ASP A 257 -2.75 -2.96 -19.74
N GLU A 258 -3.42 -1.85 -19.41
CA GLU A 258 -3.91 -0.87 -20.41
C GLU A 258 -2.89 0.24 -20.76
N LEU A 259 -1.65 0.14 -20.23
CA LEU A 259 -0.52 1.07 -20.46
C LEU A 259 0.61 0.41 -21.28
#